data_AF-A0AA42KVJ6-F1
#
_entry.id   AF-A0AA42KVJ6-F1
#
_cell.length_a   1.000
_cell.length_b   1.000
_cell.length_c   1.000
_cell.angle_alpha   90.00
_cell.angle_beta   90.00
_cell.angle_gamma   90.00
#
_symmetry.space_group_name_H-M   'P 1'
#
loop_
_entity.id
_entity.type
_entity.pdbx_description
1 polymer ?
#
loop_
_entity_poly.entity_id
_entity_poly.type
_entity_poly.pdbx_seq_one_letter_code
_entity_poly.pdbx_strand_id
1 'polypeptide(L)'
;MDWKLQLDPEHSEAQLAAAVIALTEALRLTVKKLADVKGNADLSWFDDLKKEAVQIGKGTVAENVSIEKDASSVRFGLEAVDAAFESFRRGILEKE
;
A
#
# COMPACT_ATOMS: atom_id res chain seq x y z
N MET A 1 16.73 -1.60 1.43
CA MET A 1 16.55 -0.33 0.69
C MET A 1 16.47 0.75 1.76
N ASP A 2 17.48 1.61 1.89
CA ASP A 2 17.51 2.68 2.91
C ASP A 2 16.69 3.87 2.42
N TRP A 3 15.36 3.81 2.58
CA TRP A 3 14.49 4.94 2.33
C TRP A 3 14.14 5.59 3.67
N LYS A 4 14.59 6.83 3.86
CA LYS A 4 14.28 7.65 5.04
C LYS A 4 13.66 8.95 4.59
N LEU A 5 12.40 9.17 4.96
CA LEU A 5 11.76 10.47 4.83
C LEU A 5 12.23 11.35 5.98
N GLN A 6 12.79 12.53 5.67
CA GLN A 6 13.06 13.54 6.67
C GLN A 6 11.75 14.29 6.93
N LEU A 7 11.18 14.04 8.10
CA LEU A 7 9.96 14.72 8.54
C LEU A 7 10.33 15.95 9.36
N ASP A 8 9.67 17.05 9.07
CA ASP A 8 9.62 18.21 9.95
C ASP A 8 8.81 17.82 11.20
N PRO A 9 9.40 17.88 12.41
CA PRO A 9 8.68 17.54 13.65
C PRO A 9 7.37 18.33 13.83
N GLU A 10 7.31 19.59 13.38
CA GLU A 10 6.14 20.45 13.53
C GLU A 10 5.00 20.08 12.57
N HIS A 11 5.32 19.39 11.46
CA HIS A 11 4.36 19.05 10.39
C HIS A 11 4.35 17.55 10.04
N SER A 12 4.92 16.72 10.91
CA SER A 12 5.18 15.30 10.63
C SER A 12 3.94 14.50 10.24
N GLU A 13 2.79 14.76 10.86
CA GLU A 13 1.52 14.12 10.54
C GLU A 13 1.03 14.49 9.13
N ALA A 14 1.02 15.78 8.79
CA ALA A 14 0.60 16.26 7.47
C ALA A 14 1.54 15.75 6.36
N GLN A 15 2.84 15.69 6.63
CA GLN A 15 3.84 15.16 5.71
C GLN A 15 3.70 13.66 5.51
N LEU A 16 3.44 12.89 6.57
CA LEU A 16 3.15 11.46 6.46
C LEU A 16 1.85 11.22 5.68
N ALA A 17 0.79 11.98 5.93
CA ALA A 17 -0.45 11.90 5.17
C ALA A 17 -0.21 12.18 3.68
N ALA A 18 0.51 13.25 3.34
CA ALA A 18 0.86 13.59 1.97
C ALA A 18 1.70 12.47 1.30
N ALA A 19 2.67 11.92 2.01
CA ALA A 19 3.48 10.80 1.52
C ALA A 19 2.63 9.55 1.26
N VAL A 20 1.77 9.17 2.20
CA VAL A 20 0.86 8.01 2.04
C VAL A 20 -0.03 8.21 0.83
N ILE A 21 -0.70 9.36 0.69
CA ILE A 21 -1.56 9.68 -0.46
C ILE A 21 -0.78 9.57 -1.77
N ALA A 22 0.40 10.19 -1.86
CA ALA A 22 1.22 10.17 -3.07
C ALA A 22 1.67 8.75 -3.46
N LEU A 23 2.07 7.94 -2.47
CA LEU A 23 2.48 6.55 -2.69
C LEU A 23 1.29 5.68 -3.11
N THR A 24 0.13 5.86 -2.50
CA THR A 24 -1.10 5.15 -2.86
C THR A 24 -1.51 5.49 -4.29
N GLU A 25 -1.45 6.75 -4.72
CA GLU A 25 -1.75 7.17 -6.09
C GLU A 25 -0.73 6.64 -7.11
N ALA A 26 0.57 6.65 -6.76
CA ALA A 26 1.61 6.06 -7.60
C ALA A 26 1.41 4.54 -7.77
N LEU A 27 1.04 3.84 -6.69
CA LEU A 27 0.75 2.41 -6.72
C LEU A 27 -0.53 2.13 -7.54
N ARG A 28 -1.58 2.94 -7.38
CA ARG A 28 -2.81 2.86 -8.19
C ARG A 28 -2.50 2.94 -9.68
N LEU A 29 -1.71 3.93 -10.09
CA LEU A 29 -1.30 4.08 -11.49
C LEU A 29 -0.49 2.87 -11.98
N THR A 30 0.45 2.39 -11.16
CA THR A 30 1.28 1.23 -11.48
C THR A 30 0.43 -0.01 -11.72
N VAL A 31 -0.51 -0.30 -10.82
CA VAL A 31 -1.45 -1.41 -10.93
C VAL A 31 -2.34 -1.28 -12.16
N LYS A 32 -2.87 -0.08 -12.43
CA LYS A 32 -3.67 0.18 -13.63
C LYS A 32 -2.88 -0.11 -14.91
N LYS A 33 -1.65 0.38 -14.99
CA LYS A 33 -0.75 0.10 -16.13
C LYS A 33 -0.39 -1.36 -16.26
N LEU A 34 -0.27 -2.09 -15.14
CA LEU A 34 -0.08 -3.53 -15.17
C LEU A 34 -1.31 -4.26 -15.70
N ALA A 35 -2.51 -3.82 -15.32
CA ALA A 35 -3.77 -4.34 -15.85
C ALA A 35 -3.93 -4.10 -17.36
N ASP A 36 -3.46 -2.96 -17.89
CA ASP A 36 -3.43 -2.70 -19.33
C ASP A 36 -2.60 -3.76 -20.10
N VAL A 37 -1.54 -4.29 -19.48
CA VAL A 37 -0.63 -5.29 -20.07
C VAL A 37 -1.10 -6.73 -19.85
N LYS A 38 -1.57 -7.04 -18.64
CA LYS A 38 -2.00 -8.39 -18.24
C LYS A 38 -3.43 -8.72 -18.69
N GLY A 39 -4.22 -7.69 -18.98
CA GLY A 39 -5.65 -7.80 -19.16
C GLY A 39 -6.40 -7.84 -17.83
N ASN A 40 -7.73 -7.67 -17.91
CA ASN A 40 -8.63 -7.63 -16.76
C ASN A 40 -9.68 -8.75 -16.77
N ALA A 41 -9.54 -9.73 -17.67
CA ALA A 41 -10.44 -10.88 -17.75
C ALA A 41 -10.19 -11.92 -16.64
N ASP A 42 -8.92 -12.08 -16.25
CA ASP A 42 -8.49 -12.87 -15.10
C ASP A 42 -7.65 -12.00 -14.17
N LEU A 43 -8.09 -11.88 -12.91
CA LEU A 43 -7.44 -11.08 -11.89
C LEU A 43 -6.62 -11.94 -10.89
N SER A 44 -6.36 -13.21 -11.22
CA SER A 44 -5.48 -14.09 -10.42
C SER A 44 -4.12 -13.43 -10.12
N TRP A 45 -3.52 -12.76 -11.11
CA TRP A 45 -2.27 -12.02 -10.94
C TRP A 45 -2.38 -10.89 -9.90
N PHE A 46 -3.54 -10.25 -9.79
CA PHE A 46 -3.79 -9.16 -8.87
C PHE A 46 -3.98 -9.69 -7.44
N ASP A 47 -4.69 -10.81 -7.30
CA ASP A 47 -4.89 -11.49 -6.02
C ASP A 47 -3.56 -12.02 -5.46
N ASP A 48 -2.70 -12.58 -6.31
CA ASP A 48 -1.34 -13.01 -5.95
C ASP A 48 -0.49 -11.81 -5.52
N LEU A 49 -0.50 -10.72 -6.29
CA LEU A 49 0.20 -9.47 -5.95
C LEU A 49 -0.25 -8.91 -4.60
N LYS A 50 -1.56 -8.87 -4.35
CA LYS A 50 -2.15 -8.43 -3.08
C LYS A 50 -1.65 -9.29 -1.92
N LYS A 51 -1.70 -10.62 -2.08
CA LYS A 51 -1.26 -11.57 -1.06
C LYS A 51 0.21 -11.39 -0.71
N GLU A 52 1.08 -11.27 -1.71
CA GLU A 52 2.51 -11.04 -1.52
C GLU A 52 2.78 -9.68 -0.86
N ALA A 53 2.11 -8.61 -1.31
CA ALA A 53 2.26 -7.27 -0.73
C ALA A 53 1.87 -7.24 0.76
N VAL A 54 0.76 -7.89 1.14
CA VAL A 54 0.32 -7.99 2.54
C VAL A 54 1.30 -8.83 3.38
N GLN A 55 1.84 -9.93 2.82
CA GLN A 55 2.83 -10.76 3.52
C GLN A 55 4.14 -10.00 3.78
N ILE A 56 4.66 -9.28 2.77
CA ILE A 56 5.86 -8.46 2.90
C ILE A 56 5.61 -7.32 3.90
N GLY A 57 4.47 -6.63 3.78
CA GLY A 57 4.10 -5.54 4.69
C GLY A 57 4.06 -5.98 6.15
N LYS A 58 3.53 -7.17 6.45
CA LYS A 58 3.56 -7.75 7.81
C LYS A 58 4.97 -7.86 8.37
N GLY A 59 5.89 -8.43 7.60
CA GLY A 59 7.29 -8.60 8.01
C GLY A 59 8.00 -7.27 8.19
N THR A 60 7.91 -6.38 7.20
CA THR A 60 8.60 -5.09 7.22
C THR A 60 8.09 -4.17 8.33
N VAL A 61 6.78 -4.09 8.57
CA VAL A 61 6.24 -3.24 9.64
C VAL A 61 6.62 -3.78 11.02
N ALA A 62 6.55 -5.11 11.22
CA ALA A 62 6.96 -5.72 12.48
C ALA A 62 8.46 -5.54 12.79
N GLU A 63 9.31 -5.47 11.77
CA GLU A 63 10.76 -5.24 11.91
C GLU A 63 11.12 -3.78 12.19
N ASN A 64 10.30 -2.82 11.75
CA ASN A 64 10.65 -1.38 11.77
C ASN A 64 9.85 -0.56 12.79
N VAL A 65 8.74 -1.09 13.30
CA VAL A 65 7.99 -0.48 14.41
C VAL A 65 8.44 -1.18 15.70
N SER A 66 9.00 -0.42 16.65
CA SER A 66 9.40 -0.95 17.96
C SER A 66 8.28 -1.79 18.55
N ILE A 67 8.60 -3.01 19.03
CA ILE A 67 7.66 -4.01 19.55
C ILE A 67 6.79 -3.47 20.71
N GLU A 68 7.19 -2.36 21.33
CA GLU A 68 6.40 -1.65 22.34
C GLU A 68 5.23 -0.84 21.75
N LYS A 69 5.28 -0.49 20.46
CA LYS A 69 4.21 0.19 19.73
C LYS A 69 3.30 -0.84 19.07
N ASP A 70 2.40 -1.35 19.91
CA ASP A 70 1.02 -1.70 19.62
C ASP A 70 0.76 -2.50 18.32
N ALA A 71 0.41 -3.78 18.47
CA ALA A 71 -0.14 -4.62 17.41
C ALA A 71 -1.29 -3.95 16.63
N SER A 72 -1.98 -2.97 17.23
CA SER A 72 -2.98 -2.13 16.59
C SER A 72 -2.43 -1.27 15.44
N SER A 73 -1.20 -0.74 15.56
CA SER A 73 -0.55 0.07 14.53
C SER A 73 -0.15 -0.78 13.33
N VAL A 74 0.39 -1.98 13.58
CA VAL A 74 0.69 -2.96 12.52
C VAL A 74 -0.59 -3.36 11.81
N ARG A 75 -1.63 -3.71 12.58
CA ARG A 75 -2.94 -4.08 12.04
C ARG A 75 -3.53 -2.96 11.17
N PHE A 76 -3.50 -1.72 11.65
CA PHE A 76 -3.99 -0.57 10.89
C PHE A 76 -3.27 -0.42 9.54
N GLY A 77 -1.93 -0.51 9.52
CA GLY A 77 -1.17 -0.43 8.27
C GLY A 77 -1.57 -1.52 7.26
N LEU A 78 -1.84 -2.73 7.73
CA LEU A 78 -2.28 -3.84 6.88
C LEU A 78 -3.71 -3.66 6.38
N GLU A 79 -4.63 -3.18 7.23
CA GLU A 79 -6.00 -2.85 6.84
C GLU A 79 -6.02 -1.73 5.79
N ALA A 80 -5.14 -0.73 5.91
CA ALA A 80 -4.99 0.32 4.91
C ALA A 80 -4.48 -0.21 3.56
N VAL A 81 -3.50 -1.12 3.56
CA VAL A 81 -3.02 -1.77 2.33
C VAL A 81 -4.14 -2.61 1.70
N ASP A 82 -4.84 -3.42 2.49
CA ASP A 82 -5.95 -4.24 2.00
C ASP A 82 -7.05 -3.39 1.34
N ALA A 83 -7.45 -2.30 2.02
CA ALA A 83 -8.43 -1.34 1.50
C ALA A 83 -7.97 -0.66 0.20
N ALA A 84 -6.67 -0.33 0.09
CA ALA A 84 -6.10 0.24 -1.13
C ALA A 84 -6.19 -0.75 -2.30
N PHE A 85 -5.82 -2.01 -2.11
CA PHE A 85 -5.96 -3.04 -3.14
C PHE A 85 -7.42 -3.26 -3.56
N GLU A 86 -8.37 -3.31 -2.62
CA GLU A 86 -9.80 -3.40 -2.97
C GLU A 86 -10.27 -2.19 -3.80
N SER A 87 -9.77 -1.00 -3.49
CA SER A 87 -10.03 0.20 -4.29
C SER A 87 -9.46 0.11 -5.69
N PHE A 88 -8.21 -0.35 -5.83
CA PHE A 88 -7.57 -0.53 -7.14
C PHE A 88 -8.31 -1.56 -7.99
N ARG A 89 -8.77 -2.65 -7.37
CA ARG A 89 -9.54 -3.69 -8.05
C ARG A 89 -10.81 -3.14 -8.69
N ARG A 90 -11.56 -2.29 -7.97
CA ARG A 90 -12.74 -1.60 -8.53
C ARG A 90 -12.36 -0.75 -9.74
N GLY A 91 -11.31 0.06 -9.63
CA GLY A 91 -10.84 0.88 -10.75
C GLY A 91 -10.44 0.07 -12.00
N ILE A 92 -9.82 -1.11 -11.83
CA ILE A 92 -9.51 -2.01 -12.96
C ILE A 92 -10.78 -2.52 -13.65
N LEU A 93 -11.80 -2.88 -12.87
CA LEU A 93 -13.06 -3.44 -13.37
C LEU A 93 -13.95 -2.38 -14.02
N GLU A 94 -13.96 -1.17 -13.46
CA GLU A 94 -14.78 -0.04 -13.92
C GLU A 94 -14.15 0.69 -15.14
N LYS A 95 -12.89 0.39 -15.49
CA LYS A 95 -12.11 1.06 -16.56
C LYS A 95 -11.99 2.58 -16.39
N GLU A 96 -12.06 3.07 -15.15
CA GLU A 96 -11.72 4.47 -14.83
C GLU A 96 -10.23 4.73 -14.94
#